data_AF-W0BBY5-F1
#
_entry.id   AF-W0BBY5-F1
#
_cell.length_a   1.000
_cell.length_b   1.000
_cell.length_c   1.000
_cell.angle_alpha   90.00
_cell.angle_beta   90.00
_cell.angle_gamma   90.00
#
_symmetry.space_group_name_H-M   'P 1'
#
loop_
_entity.id
_entity.type
_entity.pdbx_description
1 polymer ?
#
loop_
_entity_poly.entity_id
_entity_poly.type
_entity_poly.pdbx_seq_one_letter_code
_entity_poly.pdbx_strand_id
1 'polypeptide(L)'
;MIKPAELPLNGRGAVYHLDLLPEELADFIITVGDPARVQQISYYFDRVEVKRAHREFVTHTGYIGQRRISVLSTGIGVPNIDIVMNELDALVNMDLATRMPYEKIKPLTIVRLGTTGSLQKTADPAMYL
;
A
#
# COMPACT_ATOMS: atom_id res chain seq x y z
N MET A 1 -1.98 10.39 -13.44
CA MET A 1 -3.08 11.01 -12.67
C MET A 1 -4.37 10.54 -13.30
N ILE A 2 -5.12 9.68 -12.60
CA ILE A 2 -6.38 9.12 -13.09
C ILE A 2 -7.38 10.26 -13.35
N LYS A 3 -8.12 10.18 -14.46
CA LYS A 3 -9.27 11.07 -14.68
C LYS A 3 -10.38 10.69 -13.69
N PRO A 4 -11.02 11.64 -13.00
CA PRO A 4 -12.16 11.41 -12.09
C PRO A 4 -13.21 10.40 -12.55
N ALA A 5 -13.47 10.26 -13.86
CA ALA A 5 -14.49 9.39 -14.40
C ALA A 5 -14.13 7.88 -14.44
N GLU A 6 -12.90 7.50 -14.11
CA GLU A 6 -12.38 6.14 -14.38
C GLU A 6 -11.94 5.34 -13.14
N LEU A 7 -12.06 5.89 -11.92
CA LEU A 7 -11.66 5.17 -10.70
C LEU A 7 -12.72 4.12 -10.31
N PRO A 8 -12.43 2.81 -10.41
CA PRO A 8 -13.35 1.78 -9.97
C PRO A 8 -13.41 1.74 -8.44
N LEU A 9 -14.62 1.74 -7.90
CA LEU A 9 -14.89 1.51 -6.47
C LEU A 9 -15.67 0.21 -6.32
N ASN A 10 -15.51 -0.46 -5.18
CA ASN A 10 -16.30 -1.65 -4.85
C ASN A 10 -17.60 -1.28 -4.12
N GLY A 11 -18.38 -2.27 -3.71
CA GLY A 11 -19.67 -2.07 -3.03
C GLY A 11 -19.59 -1.32 -1.69
N ARG A 12 -18.40 -1.18 -1.09
CA ARG A 12 -18.16 -0.39 0.13
C ARG A 12 -17.86 1.09 -0.17
N GLY A 13 -17.69 1.46 -1.44
CA GLY A 13 -17.11 2.76 -1.81
C GLY A 13 -15.58 2.83 -1.65
N ALA A 14 -14.93 1.69 -1.35
CA ALA A 14 -13.49 1.57 -1.28
C ALA A 14 -12.88 1.46 -2.68
N VAL A 15 -11.60 1.84 -2.82
CA VAL A 15 -10.85 1.62 -4.08
C VAL A 15 -10.83 0.13 -4.42
N TYR A 16 -11.02 -0.19 -5.70
CA TYR A 16 -11.41 -1.55 -6.09
C TYR A 16 -10.33 -2.60 -5.81
N HIS A 17 -9.07 -2.35 -6.18
CA HIS A 17 -8.04 -3.37 -6.09
C HIS A 17 -7.54 -3.54 -4.65
N LEU A 18 -7.30 -2.45 -3.93
CA LEU A 18 -6.80 -2.51 -2.55
C LEU A 18 -7.89 -2.82 -1.51
N ASP A 19 -9.17 -2.61 -1.84
CA ASP A 19 -10.33 -2.71 -0.91
C ASP A 19 -10.12 -1.89 0.37
N LEU A 20 -9.65 -0.66 0.18
CA LEU A 20 -9.39 0.29 1.26
C LEU A 20 -10.29 1.52 1.18
N LEU A 21 -10.69 2.01 2.35
CA LEU A 21 -11.20 3.35 2.57
C LEU A 21 -10.06 4.29 3.04
N PRO A 22 -10.17 5.61 2.86
CA PRO A 22 -9.13 6.58 3.27
C PRO A 22 -8.68 6.43 4.73
N GLU A 23 -9.62 6.19 5.64
CA GLU A 23 -9.37 6.02 7.07
C GLU A 23 -8.66 4.71 7.42
N GLU A 24 -8.69 3.72 6.53
CA GLU A 24 -8.08 2.40 6.72
C GLU A 24 -6.56 2.38 6.41
N LEU A 25 -6.04 3.48 5.84
CA LEU A 25 -4.64 3.64 5.42
C LEU A 25 -3.87 4.57 6.36
N ALA A 26 -2.60 4.24 6.63
CA ALA A 26 -1.65 5.12 7.32
C ALA A 26 -0.78 5.91 6.32
N ASP A 27 -0.26 7.05 6.77
CA ASP A 27 0.58 7.91 5.92
C ASP A 27 1.99 7.34 5.68
N PHE A 28 2.42 6.39 6.52
CA PHE A 28 3.66 5.64 6.36
C PHE A 28 3.36 4.20 5.95
N ILE A 29 3.80 3.84 4.73
CA ILE A 29 3.41 2.62 4.07
C ILE A 29 4.68 1.83 3.71
N ILE A 30 4.71 0.56 4.13
CA ILE A 30 5.71 -0.41 3.70
C ILE A 30 5.05 -1.26 2.61
N THR A 31 5.64 -1.28 1.41
CA THR A 31 5.19 -2.15 0.33
C THR A 31 6.06 -3.40 0.24
N VAL A 32 5.45 -4.55 0.03
CA VAL A 32 6.13 -5.84 -0.18
C VAL A 32 5.61 -6.50 -1.45
N GLY A 33 6.39 -7.40 -2.06
CA GLY A 33 5.89 -8.17 -3.21
C GLY A 33 4.91 -9.26 -2.81
N ASP A 34 5.34 -10.13 -1.89
CA ASP A 34 4.61 -11.32 -1.45
C ASP A 34 3.51 -10.98 -0.41
N PRO A 35 2.24 -11.36 -0.64
CA PRO A 35 1.15 -11.24 0.34
C PRO A 35 1.46 -11.84 1.72
N ALA A 36 2.16 -12.98 1.79
CA ALA A 36 2.48 -13.62 3.07
C ALA A 36 3.41 -12.77 3.93
N ARG A 37 4.24 -11.92 3.30
CA ARG A 37 5.17 -11.03 4.01
C ARG A 37 4.44 -9.91 4.77
N VAL A 38 3.22 -9.56 4.38
CA VAL A 38 2.39 -8.58 5.11
C VAL A 38 2.12 -9.08 6.53
N GLN A 39 1.75 -10.36 6.68
CA GLN A 39 1.53 -10.97 7.99
C GLN A 39 2.84 -11.05 8.79
N GLN A 40 3.95 -11.42 8.16
CA GLN A 40 5.26 -11.50 8.83
C GLN A 40 5.72 -10.16 9.40
N ILE A 41 5.49 -9.05 8.69
CA ILE A 41 5.87 -7.71 9.17
C ILE A 41 4.89 -7.24 10.25
N SER A 42 3.59 -7.37 10.00
CA SER A 42 2.57 -6.93 10.96
C SER A 42 2.54 -7.75 12.25
N TYR A 43 3.20 -8.91 12.31
CA TYR A 43 3.46 -9.64 13.55
C TYR A 43 4.20 -8.78 14.59
N TYR A 44 5.04 -7.85 14.14
CA TYR A 44 5.79 -6.93 15.00
C TYR A 44 5.01 -5.67 15.38
N PHE A 45 3.75 -5.54 14.98
CA PHE A 45 2.92 -4.42 15.40
C PHE A 45 2.44 -4.62 16.85
N ASP A 46 2.39 -3.56 17.62
CA ASP A 46 1.81 -3.58 18.97
C ASP A 46 0.30 -3.88 18.90
N ARG A 47 -0.35 -3.38 17.85
CA ARG A 47 -1.74 -3.70 17.50
C ARG A 47 -1.99 -3.58 16.00
N VAL A 48 -2.87 -4.43 15.50
CA VAL A 48 -3.41 -4.36 14.14
C VAL A 48 -4.88 -3.97 14.23
N GLU A 49 -5.30 -2.93 13.50
CA GLU A 49 -6.68 -2.43 13.50
C GLU A 49 -7.41 -2.69 12.19
N VAL A 50 -6.68 -2.79 11.07
CA VAL A 50 -7.24 -3.08 9.75
C VAL A 50 -6.53 -4.29 9.18
N LYS A 51 -7.33 -5.21 8.64
CA LYS A 51 -6.87 -6.29 7.75
C LYS A 51 -7.80 -6.33 6.54
N ARG A 52 -7.25 -6.12 5.35
CA ARG A 52 -7.96 -6.22 4.07
C ARG A 52 -7.17 -7.11 3.13
N ALA A 53 -7.90 -7.85 2.31
CA ALA A 53 -7.30 -8.75 1.33
C ALA A 53 -8.23 -8.83 0.12
N HIS A 54 -7.69 -8.49 -1.04
CA HIS A 54 -8.35 -8.67 -2.32
C HIS A 54 -7.32 -9.19 -3.32
N ARG A 55 -7.45 -10.48 -3.66
CA ARG A 55 -6.48 -11.23 -4.48
C ARG A 55 -5.05 -11.10 -3.92
N GLU A 56 -4.10 -10.60 -4.70
CA GLU A 56 -2.70 -10.41 -4.30
C GLU A 56 -2.45 -9.12 -3.49
N PHE A 57 -3.45 -8.27 -3.29
CA PHE A 57 -3.35 -7.04 -2.51
C PHE A 57 -3.85 -7.27 -1.09
N VAL A 58 -2.91 -7.40 -0.14
CA VAL A 58 -3.18 -7.61 1.29
C VAL A 58 -2.63 -6.41 2.05
N THR A 59 -3.48 -5.79 2.86
CA THR A 59 -3.12 -4.62 3.68
C THR A 59 -3.38 -4.90 5.15
N HIS A 60 -2.36 -4.71 5.98
CA HIS A 60 -2.51 -4.58 7.42
C HIS A 60 -2.13 -3.17 7.87
N THR A 61 -3.02 -2.49 8.60
CA THR A 61 -2.73 -1.19 9.23
C THR A 61 -2.79 -1.35 10.74
N GLY A 62 -1.83 -0.74 11.43
CA GLY A 62 -1.67 -0.85 12.87
C GLY A 62 -0.67 0.15 13.43
N TYR A 63 -0.13 -0.17 14.61
CA TYR A 63 0.76 0.72 15.33
C TYR A 63 2.04 0.02 15.78
N ILE A 64 3.15 0.77 15.71
CA ILE A 64 4.40 0.50 16.41
C ILE A 64 4.73 1.75 17.24
N GLY A 65 4.71 1.63 18.55
CA GLY A 65 4.68 2.74 19.49
C GLY A 65 3.51 3.68 19.19
N GLN A 66 3.84 4.96 18.95
CA GLN A 66 2.86 5.98 18.60
C GLN A 66 2.64 6.13 17.09
N ARG A 67 3.43 5.44 16.26
CA ARG A 67 3.38 5.59 14.81
C ARG A 67 2.38 4.62 14.20
N ARG A 68 1.40 5.15 13.46
CA ARG A 68 0.50 4.37 12.61
C ARG A 68 1.22 3.97 11.32
N ILE A 69 1.17 2.69 10.96
CA ILE A 69 1.90 2.12 9.82
C ILE A 69 0.98 1.17 9.06
N SER A 70 1.03 1.22 7.72
CA SER A 70 0.41 0.23 6.85
C SER A 70 1.47 -0.62 6.17
N VAL A 71 1.23 -1.93 6.08
CA VAL A 71 2.01 -2.84 5.24
C VAL A 71 1.07 -3.39 4.17
N LEU A 72 1.47 -3.26 2.91
CA LEU A 72 0.66 -3.59 1.73
C LEU A 72 1.46 -4.48 0.78
N SER A 73 0.88 -5.60 0.33
CA SER A 73 1.45 -6.37 -0.78
C SER A 73 1.05 -5.79 -2.14
N THR A 74 2.03 -5.70 -3.02
CA THR A 74 1.88 -5.18 -4.38
C THR A 74 1.85 -6.29 -5.43
N GLY A 75 2.08 -7.55 -5.07
CA GLY A 75 2.34 -8.58 -6.06
C GLY A 75 3.64 -8.34 -6.84
N ILE A 76 3.71 -8.91 -8.05
CA ILE A 76 4.91 -8.92 -8.90
C ILE A 76 4.67 -8.09 -10.16
N GLY A 77 5.64 -7.25 -10.50
CA GLY A 77 5.67 -6.51 -11.76
C GLY A 77 5.20 -5.07 -11.65
N VAL A 78 5.60 -4.28 -12.65
CA VAL A 78 5.27 -2.85 -12.75
C VAL A 78 3.76 -2.60 -12.82
N PRO A 79 2.94 -3.39 -13.54
CA PRO A 79 1.50 -3.13 -13.60
C PRO A 79 0.81 -3.15 -12.23
N ASN A 80 1.16 -4.11 -11.37
CA ASN A 80 0.57 -4.17 -10.03
C ASN A 80 1.03 -3.01 -9.15
N ILE A 81 2.28 -2.56 -9.29
CA ILE A 81 2.76 -1.36 -8.60
C ILE A 81 2.00 -0.13 -9.08
N ASP A 82 1.76 0.02 -10.39
CA ASP A 82 1.00 1.14 -10.93
C ASP A 82 -0.43 1.21 -10.38
N ILE A 83 -1.11 0.06 -10.29
CA ILE A 83 -2.43 -0.04 -9.64
C ILE A 83 -2.35 0.46 -8.18
N VAL A 84 -1.40 -0.06 -7.41
CA VAL A 84 -1.22 0.32 -5.99
C VAL A 84 -0.98 1.82 -5.86
N MET A 85 -0.05 2.38 -6.64
CA MET A 85 0.31 3.79 -6.52
C MET A 85 -0.85 4.71 -6.91
N ASN A 86 -1.59 4.37 -7.96
CA ASN A 86 -2.75 5.14 -8.39
C ASN A 86 -3.90 5.08 -7.37
N GLU A 87 -4.18 3.92 -6.78
CA GLU A 87 -5.24 3.80 -5.77
C GLU A 87 -4.83 4.43 -4.42
N LEU A 88 -3.55 4.35 -4.03
CA LEU A 88 -3.04 5.05 -2.85
C LEU A 88 -3.14 6.57 -2.99
N ASP A 89 -2.83 7.12 -4.18
CA ASP A 89 -3.00 8.54 -4.46
C ASP A 89 -4.47 8.95 -4.36
N ALA A 90 -5.36 8.20 -5.01
CA ALA A 90 -6.80 8.45 -4.95
C ALA A 90 -7.34 8.40 -3.52
N LEU A 91 -6.88 7.45 -2.68
CA LEU A 91 -7.31 7.33 -1.29
C LEU A 91 -7.05 8.58 -0.45
N VAL A 92 -5.95 9.30 -0.71
CA VAL A 92 -5.54 10.42 0.14
C VAL A 92 -5.73 11.79 -0.50
N ASN A 93 -5.87 11.85 -1.83
CA ASN A 93 -5.94 13.10 -2.60
C ASN A 93 -7.24 13.27 -3.38
N MET A 94 -8.22 12.37 -3.23
CA MET A 94 -9.53 12.48 -3.88
C MET A 94 -10.67 12.15 -2.91
N ASP A 95 -11.79 12.86 -3.04
CA ASP A 95 -13.06 12.45 -2.46
C ASP A 95 -13.63 11.31 -3.30
N LEU A 96 -13.68 10.10 -2.75
CA LEU A 96 -14.15 8.91 -3.48
C LEU A 96 -15.64 8.99 -3.85
N ALA A 97 -16.46 9.74 -3.11
CA ALA A 97 -17.89 9.87 -3.40
C ALA A 97 -18.14 10.83 -4.56
N THR A 98 -17.49 12.00 -4.54
CA THR A 98 -17.65 13.02 -5.60
C THR A 98 -16.69 12.82 -6.77
N ARG A 99 -15.65 11.98 -6.59
CA ARG A 99 -14.50 11.78 -7.48
C ARG A 99 -13.73 13.06 -7.77
N MET A 100 -13.82 14.06 -6.89
CA MET A 100 -13.11 15.32 -7.05
C MET A 100 -11.78 15.29 -6.29
N PRO A 101 -10.68 15.77 -6.90
CA PRO A 101 -9.41 15.89 -6.19
C PRO A 101 -9.51 16.94 -5.09
N TYR A 102 -8.79 16.73 -3.99
CA TYR A 102 -8.62 17.74 -2.96
C TYR A 102 -7.65 18.84 -3.42
N GLU A 103 -7.90 20.08 -2.99
CA GLU A 103 -7.01 21.21 -3.31
C GLU A 103 -5.62 21.05 -2.68
N LYS A 104 -5.58 20.50 -1.47
CA LYS A 104 -4.34 20.28 -0.72
C LYS A 104 -3.88 18.83 -0.86
N ILE A 105 -2.71 18.66 -1.46
CA ILE A 105 -2.07 17.35 -1.58
C ILE A 105 -1.56 16.88 -0.22
N LYS A 106 -1.92 15.65 0.14
CA LYS A 106 -1.41 14.93 1.29
C LYS A 106 -0.27 14.00 0.84
N PRO A 107 0.97 14.19 1.34
CA PRO A 107 2.09 13.33 1.00
C PRO A 107 1.98 11.98 1.71
N LEU A 108 2.35 10.91 1.01
CA LEU A 108 2.58 9.58 1.57
C LEU A 108 4.07 9.30 1.64
N THR A 109 4.51 8.60 2.68
CA THR A 109 5.85 8.02 2.73
C THR A 109 5.74 6.54 2.41
N ILE A 110 6.33 6.12 1.28
CA ILE A 110 6.24 4.73 0.80
C ILE A 110 7.65 4.15 0.73
N VAL A 111 7.87 3.04 1.43
CA VAL A 111 9.14 2.30 1.43
C VAL A 111 8.89 0.90 0.88
N ARG A 112 9.63 0.49 -0.15
CA ARG A 112 9.54 -0.87 -0.70
C ARG A 112 10.55 -1.79 -0.03
N LEU A 113 10.05 -2.82 0.66
CA LEU A 113 10.84 -3.92 1.19
C LEU A 113 10.73 -5.14 0.26
N GLY A 114 11.62 -5.18 -0.74
CA GLY A 114 11.65 -6.19 -1.78
C GLY A 114 12.71 -7.27 -1.59
N THR A 115 12.79 -8.15 -2.59
CA THR A 115 13.92 -9.06 -2.81
C THR A 115 14.47 -8.79 -4.19
N THR A 116 15.79 -8.88 -4.34
CA THR A 116 16.44 -8.76 -5.64
C THR A 116 17.67 -9.66 -5.69
N GLY A 117 18.05 -10.07 -6.90
CA GLY A 117 19.39 -10.61 -7.15
C GLY A 117 20.39 -9.48 -7.33
N SER A 118 21.67 -9.76 -7.13
CA SER A 118 22.76 -8.86 -7.49
C SER A 118 23.67 -9.51 -8.53
N LEU A 119 24.12 -8.70 -9.49
CA LEU A 119 25.14 -9.09 -10.48
C LEU A 119 26.54 -8.61 -10.07
N GLN A 120 26.65 -7.84 -8.99
CA GLN A 120 27.94 -7.37 -8.50
C GLN A 120 28.65 -8.50 -7.77
N LYS A 121 29.91 -8.77 -8.15
CA LYS A 121 30.73 -9.81 -7.51
C LYS A 121 30.98 -9.56 -6.01
N THR A 122 30.91 -8.30 -5.59
CA THR A 122 31.09 -7.86 -4.20
C THR A 122 29.82 -7.94 -3.37
N ALA A 123 28.69 -8.33 -3.97
CA ALA A 123 27.44 -8.41 -3.24
C ALA A 123 27.36 -9.73 -2.47
N ASP A 124 27.42 -9.64 -1.14
CA ASP A 124 27.26 -10.78 -0.26
C ASP A 124 25.78 -11.23 -0.23
N PRO A 125 25.49 -12.54 -0.21
CA PRO A 125 24.15 -13.04 0.03
C PRO A 125 23.56 -12.45 1.34
N ALA A 126 22.28 -12.09 1.29
CA ALA A 126 21.53 -11.47 2.39
C ALA A 126 21.92 -10.03 2.78
N MET A 127 22.74 -9.34 1.97
CA MET A 127 22.92 -7.90 2.14
C MET A 127 21.64 -7.11 1.80
N TYR A 128 21.43 -5.99 2.48
CA TYR A 128 20.44 -4.99 2.10
C TYR A 128 21.06 -4.02 1.09
N LEU A 129 20.33 -3.72 0.01
CA LEU A 129 20.73 -2.78 -1.04
C LEU A 129 19.97 -1.46 -0.91
#